data_AF-B4QJ21-F1
#
_entry.id   AF-B4QJ21-F1
#
_cell.length_a   1.000
_cell.length_b   1.000
_cell.length_c   1.000
_cell.angle_alpha   90.00
_cell.angle_beta   90.00
_cell.angle_gamma   90.00
#
_symmetry.space_group_name_H-M   'P 1'
#
loop_
_entity.id
_entity.type
_entity.pdbx_description
1 polymer ?
#
loop_
_entity_poly.entity_id
_entity_poly.type
_entity_poly.pdbx_seq_one_letter_code
_entity_poly.pdbx_strand_id
1 'polypeptide(L)'
;MMQRFPTQAAVENPRYGQLIIGPPGSGKTTYCAEALKFYRELGRQVGVVNLDPANENMSYEPVLSVMELITVEDCMEHLKLGPNGALMHCSEYLAEHLEDWLLPALRKLSATHNYFLFDCPGQIELYTHHNAMARVFERLERERYSLADLLKKHETKLHFNVDYYTDVLDLKYLLDKLDDDPAMRKYHKLNAAICSMVEDYALVSFQLLDVFSTDSMLRLRNHIDKANGYVYKAGEEQTVNSLLACAVGAETEAARMEHDVQPYME
;
A
#
# COMPACT_ATOMS: atom_id res chain seq x y z
N MET A 1 -20.17 37.90 5.04
CA MET A 1 -21.01 36.73 4.70
C MET A 1 -20.06 35.63 4.23
N MET A 2 -19.64 34.72 5.12
CA MET A 2 -18.72 33.63 4.78
C MET A 2 -19.48 32.63 3.89
N GLN A 3 -19.08 32.51 2.62
CA GLN A 3 -19.54 31.43 1.76
C GLN A 3 -19.00 30.11 2.33
N ARG A 4 -19.89 29.28 2.86
CA ARG A 4 -19.57 27.88 3.17
C ARG A 4 -19.27 27.18 1.84
N PHE A 5 -18.04 26.75 1.66
CA PHE A 5 -17.70 25.79 0.61
C PHE A 5 -18.57 24.55 0.80
N PRO A 6 -19.16 23.98 -0.26
CA PRO A 6 -19.94 22.75 -0.16
C PRO A 6 -18.99 21.59 0.18
N THR A 7 -18.85 21.26 1.45
CA THR A 7 -18.25 20.02 1.95
C THR A 7 -19.25 18.88 1.81
N GLN A 8 -19.50 18.47 0.56
CA GLN A 8 -20.11 17.18 0.25
C GLN A 8 -19.27 16.49 -0.82
N ALA A 9 -17.99 16.28 -0.53
CA ALA A 9 -17.33 15.11 -1.08
C ALA A 9 -17.91 13.92 -0.32
N ALA A 10 -18.73 13.10 -0.99
CA ALA A 10 -19.09 11.80 -0.44
C ALA A 10 -17.77 11.07 -0.17
N VAL A 11 -17.45 10.81 1.09
CA VAL A 11 -16.26 10.04 1.45
C VAL A 11 -16.60 8.60 1.06
N GLU A 12 -16.20 8.20 -0.15
CA GLU A 12 -16.15 6.80 -0.51
C GLU A 12 -15.33 6.07 0.56
N ASN A 13 -15.80 4.89 0.95
CA ASN A 13 -15.18 4.09 2.00
C ASN A 13 -13.70 3.90 1.65
N PRO A 14 -12.76 4.46 2.44
CA PRO A 14 -11.36 4.43 2.06
C PRO A 14 -10.88 2.99 2.05
N ARG A 15 -10.35 2.57 0.92
CA ARG A 15 -9.79 1.23 0.72
C ARG A 15 -8.36 1.28 1.20
N TYR A 16 -7.95 0.28 1.97
CA TYR A 16 -6.57 0.08 2.41
C TYR A 16 -6.05 -1.25 1.88
N GLY A 17 -4.73 -1.42 1.88
CA GLY A 17 -4.17 -2.66 1.39
C GLY A 17 -2.66 -2.68 1.32
N GLN A 18 -2.14 -3.85 1.01
CA GLN A 18 -0.72 -4.16 0.95
C GLN A 18 -0.43 -4.89 -0.36
N LEU A 19 0.65 -4.52 -1.03
CA LEU A 19 1.23 -5.29 -2.12
C LEU A 19 2.32 -6.18 -1.54
N ILE A 20 2.14 -7.50 -1.60
CA ILE A 20 3.09 -8.47 -1.05
C ILE A 20 3.97 -8.97 -2.20
N ILE A 21 5.21 -8.48 -2.24
CA ILE A 21 6.20 -8.81 -3.28
C ILE A 21 7.44 -9.47 -2.69
N GLY A 22 8.13 -10.27 -3.49
CA GLY A 22 9.30 -11.03 -3.05
C GLY A 22 9.56 -12.24 -3.95
N PRO A 23 10.80 -12.78 -3.95
CA PRO A 23 11.19 -13.89 -4.81
C PRO A 23 10.36 -15.16 -4.53
N PRO A 24 10.43 -16.19 -5.41
CA PRO A 24 9.79 -17.47 -5.15
C PRO A 24 10.33 -18.07 -3.84
N GLY A 25 9.44 -18.64 -3.02
CA GLY A 25 9.83 -19.23 -1.73
C GLY A 25 10.04 -18.25 -0.58
N SER A 26 9.91 -16.93 -0.79
CA SER A 26 10.07 -15.93 0.29
C SER A 26 8.93 -15.88 1.31
N GLY A 27 7.90 -16.73 1.16
CA GLY A 27 6.78 -16.82 2.11
C GLY A 27 5.63 -15.84 1.87
N LYS A 28 5.48 -15.24 0.68
CA LYS A 28 4.39 -14.29 0.35
C LYS A 28 2.99 -14.84 0.65
N THR A 29 2.64 -15.97 0.04
CA THR A 29 1.34 -16.65 0.22
C THR A 29 1.13 -17.08 1.67
N THR A 30 2.19 -17.54 2.35
CA THR A 30 2.15 -17.87 3.78
C THR A 30 1.84 -16.64 4.64
N TYR A 31 2.50 -15.52 4.36
CA TYR A 31 2.22 -14.26 5.02
C TYR A 31 0.78 -13.81 4.79
N CYS A 32 0.27 -13.87 3.55
CA CYS A 32 -1.11 -13.53 3.25
C CYS A 32 -2.11 -14.40 4.06
N ALA A 33 -1.83 -15.69 4.21
CA ALA A 33 -2.66 -16.60 5.01
C ALA A 33 -2.73 -16.20 6.49
N GLU A 34 -1.57 -15.98 7.11
CA GLU A 34 -1.49 -15.66 8.54
C GLU A 34 -1.96 -14.23 8.84
N ALA A 35 -1.63 -13.26 7.98
CA ALA A 35 -2.14 -11.90 8.07
C ALA A 35 -3.66 -11.83 7.92
N LEU A 36 -4.25 -12.63 7.02
CA LEU A 36 -5.70 -12.72 6.87
C LEU A 36 -6.38 -13.20 8.15
N LYS A 37 -5.88 -14.29 8.76
CA LYS A 37 -6.40 -14.83 10.03
C LYS A 37 -6.28 -13.78 11.14
N PHE A 38 -5.06 -13.26 11.31
CA PHE A 38 -4.74 -12.28 12.35
C PHE A 38 -5.60 -11.02 12.26
N TYR A 39 -5.76 -10.44 11.06
CA TYR A 39 -6.61 -9.25 10.89
C TYR A 39 -8.09 -9.53 11.12
N ARG A 40 -8.59 -10.71 10.73
CA ARG A 40 -9.98 -11.13 11.01
C ARG A 40 -10.23 -11.30 12.51
N GLU A 41 -9.28 -11.86 13.25
CA GLU A 41 -9.35 -11.98 14.72
C GLU A 41 -9.41 -10.60 15.40
N LEU A 42 -8.76 -9.59 14.82
CA LEU A 42 -8.87 -8.19 15.23
C LEU A 42 -10.18 -7.50 14.78
N GLY A 43 -11.09 -8.22 14.12
CA GLY A 43 -12.37 -7.70 13.63
C GLY A 43 -12.30 -6.94 12.31
N ARG A 44 -11.16 -6.97 11.60
CA ARG A 44 -10.98 -6.25 10.34
C ARG A 44 -11.71 -6.93 9.20
N GLN A 45 -12.30 -6.11 8.33
CA GLN A 45 -12.94 -6.54 7.10
C GLN A 45 -11.89 -6.68 5.98
N VAL A 46 -11.05 -7.72 6.09
CA VAL A 46 -9.91 -7.98 5.19
C VAL A 46 -10.20 -9.09 4.17
N GLY A 47 -9.78 -8.88 2.93
CA GLY A 47 -9.81 -9.88 1.85
C GLY A 47 -8.43 -10.06 1.20
N VAL A 48 -8.14 -11.27 0.72
CA VAL A 48 -6.92 -11.55 -0.07
C VAL A 48 -7.28 -11.59 -1.56
N VAL A 49 -6.54 -10.84 -2.37
CA VAL A 49 -6.63 -10.85 -3.83
C VAL A 49 -5.39 -11.59 -4.35
N ASN A 50 -5.60 -12.74 -4.98
CA ASN A 50 -4.52 -13.49 -5.61
C ASN A 50 -4.24 -12.93 -7.01
N LEU A 51 -3.05 -12.37 -7.23
CA LEU A 51 -2.56 -11.91 -8.53
C LEU A 51 -1.53 -12.87 -9.13
N ASP A 52 -1.21 -13.99 -8.48
CA ASP A 52 -0.34 -15.03 -9.01
C ASP A 52 -1.14 -16.09 -9.78
N PRO A 53 -1.02 -16.15 -11.12
CA PRO A 53 -1.77 -17.10 -11.96
C PRO A 53 -1.23 -18.54 -11.89
N ALA A 54 -0.13 -18.79 -11.15
CA ALA A 54 0.45 -20.10 -10.93
C ALA A 54 0.27 -20.63 -9.48
N ASN A 55 -0.49 -19.91 -8.64
CA ASN A 55 -0.59 -20.24 -7.22
C ASN A 55 -1.74 -21.21 -6.91
N GLU A 56 -1.50 -22.51 -7.12
CA GLU A 56 -2.50 -23.55 -6.86
C GLU A 56 -2.60 -23.97 -5.38
N ASN A 57 -1.58 -23.65 -4.56
CA ASN A 57 -1.44 -24.17 -3.19
C ASN A 57 -1.72 -23.11 -2.12
N MET A 58 -2.85 -22.40 -2.24
CA MET A 58 -3.28 -21.40 -1.26
C MET A 58 -3.90 -22.06 -0.02
N SER A 59 -3.41 -21.69 1.17
CA SER A 59 -4.01 -22.10 2.46
C SER A 59 -5.11 -21.14 2.94
N TYR A 60 -5.64 -20.31 2.04
CA TYR A 60 -6.71 -19.36 2.25
C TYR A 60 -7.63 -19.34 1.03
N GLU A 61 -8.84 -18.83 1.20
CA GLU A 61 -9.76 -18.58 0.10
C GLU A 61 -9.65 -17.11 -0.33
N PRO A 62 -9.13 -16.81 -1.54
CA PRO A 62 -9.07 -15.45 -2.04
C PRO A 62 -10.47 -14.90 -2.31
N VAL A 63 -10.68 -13.60 -2.08
CA VAL A 63 -11.94 -12.92 -2.44
C VAL A 63 -12.02 -12.59 -3.94
N LEU A 64 -10.88 -12.66 -4.62
CA LEU A 64 -10.72 -12.52 -6.06
C LEU A 64 -9.40 -13.18 -6.46
N SER A 65 -9.41 -14.01 -7.52
CA SER A 65 -8.18 -14.61 -8.05
C SER A 65 -8.03 -14.38 -9.54
N VAL A 66 -6.83 -14.00 -9.97
CA VAL A 66 -6.48 -13.94 -11.41
C VAL A 66 -6.63 -15.29 -12.11
N MET A 67 -6.57 -16.40 -11.37
CA MET A 67 -6.80 -17.73 -11.93
C MET A 67 -8.23 -17.95 -12.43
N GLU A 68 -9.19 -17.12 -12.01
CA GLU A 68 -10.56 -17.10 -12.57
C GLU A 68 -10.59 -16.40 -13.95
N LEU A 69 -9.59 -15.58 -14.25
CA LEU A 69 -9.44 -14.85 -15.51
C LEU A 69 -8.53 -15.61 -16.49
N ILE A 70 -7.36 -16.05 -16.01
CA ILE A 70 -6.33 -16.72 -16.81
C ILE A 70 -5.37 -17.51 -15.91
N THR A 71 -5.01 -18.73 -16.33
CA THR A 71 -4.02 -19.58 -15.65
C THR A 71 -2.78 -19.79 -16.52
N VAL A 72 -1.66 -20.15 -15.88
CA VAL A 72 -0.42 -20.47 -16.61
C VAL A 72 -0.61 -21.74 -17.43
N GLU A 73 -1.32 -22.72 -16.90
CA GLU A 73 -1.64 -24.00 -17.52
C GLU A 73 -2.40 -23.78 -18.84
N ASP A 74 -3.48 -23.00 -18.82
CA ASP A 74 -4.28 -22.69 -20.03
C ASP A 74 -3.43 -21.99 -21.09
N CYS A 75 -2.56 -21.06 -20.68
CA CYS A 75 -1.65 -20.35 -21.58
C CYS A 75 -0.64 -21.30 -22.23
N MET A 76 -0.08 -22.23 -21.46
CA MET A 76 0.86 -23.23 -21.98
C MET A 76 0.19 -24.14 -23.00
N GLU A 77 -1.02 -24.62 -22.72
CA GLU A 77 -1.77 -25.52 -23.60
C GLU A 77 -2.20 -24.83 -24.90
N HIS A 78 -2.78 -23.64 -24.82
CA HIS A 78 -3.37 -22.96 -25.97
C HIS A 78 -2.37 -22.16 -26.81
N LEU A 79 -1.37 -21.54 -26.17
CA LEU A 79 -0.40 -20.67 -26.86
C LEU A 79 0.94 -21.36 -27.14
N LYS A 80 1.11 -22.61 -26.68
CA LYS A 80 2.34 -23.40 -26.83
C LYS A 80 3.57 -22.69 -26.26
N LEU A 81 3.37 -21.95 -25.17
CA LEU A 81 4.43 -21.24 -24.46
C LEU A 81 5.06 -22.17 -23.41
N GLY A 82 6.33 -21.90 -23.08
CA GLY A 82 6.93 -22.47 -21.87
C GLY A 82 6.41 -21.75 -20.61
N PRO A 83 6.64 -22.30 -19.40
CA PRO A 83 6.08 -21.79 -18.14
C PRO A 83 6.33 -20.30 -17.90
N ASN A 84 7.57 -19.82 -18.15
CA ASN A 84 7.90 -18.41 -17.97
C ASN A 84 7.17 -17.53 -18.99
N GLY A 85 7.10 -17.94 -20.26
CA GLY A 85 6.39 -17.19 -21.30
C GLY A 85 4.89 -17.12 -21.05
N ALA A 86 4.30 -18.21 -20.55
CA ALA A 86 2.90 -18.26 -20.13
C ALA A 86 2.64 -17.31 -18.95
N LEU A 87 3.48 -17.31 -17.92
CA LEU A 87 3.36 -16.40 -16.79
C LEU A 87 3.45 -14.91 -17.19
N MET A 88 4.37 -14.58 -18.10
CA MET A 88 4.45 -13.22 -18.67
C MET A 88 3.13 -12.84 -19.35
N HIS A 89 2.60 -13.76 -20.16
CA HIS A 89 1.35 -13.54 -20.88
C HIS A 89 0.16 -13.36 -19.94
N CYS A 90 0.04 -14.17 -18.88
CA CYS A 90 -0.99 -13.99 -17.84
C CYS A 90 -0.92 -12.60 -17.22
N SER A 91 0.30 -12.10 -16.96
CA SER A 91 0.51 -10.78 -16.38
C SER A 91 0.14 -9.65 -17.35
N GLU A 92 0.48 -9.78 -18.63
CA GLU A 92 0.03 -8.87 -19.70
C GLU A 92 -1.49 -8.84 -19.79
N TYR A 93 -2.12 -10.02 -19.83
CA TYR A 93 -3.56 -10.17 -19.94
C TYR A 93 -4.28 -9.53 -18.76
N LEU A 94 -3.79 -9.74 -17.52
CA LEU A 94 -4.29 -9.04 -16.34
C LEU A 94 -4.18 -7.52 -16.47
N ALA A 95 -3.04 -7.01 -16.96
CA ALA A 95 -2.81 -5.57 -17.13
C ALA A 95 -3.69 -4.94 -18.23
N GLU A 96 -4.14 -5.72 -19.22
CA GLU A 96 -5.11 -5.32 -20.23
C GLU A 96 -6.55 -5.28 -19.69
N HIS A 97 -6.88 -6.15 -18.73
CA HIS A 97 -8.23 -6.30 -18.17
C HIS A 97 -8.44 -5.60 -16.82
N LEU A 98 -7.65 -4.56 -16.52
CA LEU A 98 -7.75 -3.84 -15.25
C LEU A 98 -9.10 -3.12 -15.10
N GLU A 99 -9.56 -2.42 -16.14
CA GLU A 99 -10.73 -1.53 -16.07
C GLU A 99 -12.07 -2.29 -16.09
N ASP A 100 -12.09 -3.44 -16.74
CA ASP A 100 -13.29 -4.24 -17.01
C ASP A 100 -13.42 -5.45 -16.08
N TRP A 101 -12.32 -5.94 -15.49
CA TRP A 101 -12.34 -7.08 -14.57
C TRP A 101 -11.86 -6.72 -13.16
N LEU A 102 -10.60 -6.32 -12.97
CA LEU A 102 -10.02 -6.17 -11.63
C LEU A 102 -10.68 -5.05 -10.81
N LEU A 103 -10.74 -3.83 -11.37
CA LEU A 103 -11.21 -2.66 -10.63
C LEU A 103 -12.71 -2.72 -10.32
N PRO A 104 -13.60 -3.14 -11.24
CA PRO A 104 -15.01 -3.35 -10.92
C PRO A 104 -15.21 -4.38 -9.81
N ALA A 105 -14.46 -5.49 -9.82
CA ALA A 105 -14.52 -6.49 -8.77
C ALA A 105 -14.11 -5.92 -7.41
N LEU A 106 -12.98 -5.19 -7.35
CA LEU A 106 -12.53 -4.52 -6.12
C LEU A 106 -13.54 -3.48 -5.61
N ARG A 107 -14.16 -2.69 -6.50
CA ARG A 107 -15.21 -1.72 -6.15
C ARG A 107 -16.42 -2.40 -5.51
N LYS A 108 -16.85 -3.53 -6.07
CA LYS A 108 -17.95 -4.34 -5.50
C LYS A 108 -17.59 -4.92 -4.13
N LEU A 109 -16.38 -5.49 -4.01
CA LEU A 109 -15.88 -6.07 -2.75
C LEU A 109 -15.71 -5.02 -1.65
N SER A 110 -15.52 -3.75 -2.03
CA SER A 110 -15.36 -2.64 -1.08
C SER A 110 -16.63 -2.32 -0.27
N ALA A 111 -17.77 -2.94 -0.61
CA ALA A 111 -18.98 -2.88 0.20
C ALA A 111 -18.86 -3.73 1.47
N THR A 112 -18.04 -4.78 1.45
CA THR A 112 -17.88 -5.74 2.55
C THR A 112 -16.46 -5.76 3.12
N HIS A 113 -15.46 -5.30 2.37
CA HIS A 113 -14.05 -5.28 2.77
C HIS A 113 -13.49 -3.86 2.69
N ASN A 114 -12.72 -3.44 3.69
CA ASN A 114 -12.04 -2.14 3.69
C ASN A 114 -10.51 -2.29 3.59
N TYR A 115 -9.99 -3.53 3.65
CA TYR A 115 -8.56 -3.84 3.59
C TYR A 115 -8.29 -5.00 2.63
N PHE A 116 -7.32 -4.85 1.73
CA PHE A 116 -6.96 -5.87 0.73
C PHE A 116 -5.49 -6.27 0.82
N LEU A 117 -5.21 -7.56 0.91
CA LEU A 117 -3.86 -8.11 0.76
C LEU A 117 -3.71 -8.62 -0.67
N PHE A 118 -2.76 -8.10 -1.43
CA PHE A 118 -2.49 -8.54 -2.79
C PHE A 118 -1.32 -9.52 -2.80
N ASP A 119 -1.59 -10.81 -2.93
CA ASP A 119 -0.57 -11.84 -3.10
C ASP A 119 -0.07 -11.79 -4.55
N CYS A 120 1.17 -11.36 -4.75
CA CYS A 120 1.71 -11.09 -6.09
C CYS A 120 2.62 -12.22 -6.58
N PRO A 121 2.77 -12.39 -7.91
CA PRO A 121 3.66 -13.40 -8.49
C PRO A 121 5.08 -13.37 -7.91
N GLY A 122 5.70 -14.55 -7.75
CA GLY A 122 7.05 -14.64 -7.19
C GLY A 122 8.20 -14.32 -8.15
N GLN A 123 7.99 -14.40 -9.46
CA GLN A 123 9.08 -14.27 -10.44
C GLN A 123 9.57 -12.82 -10.54
N ILE A 124 10.87 -12.59 -10.34
CA ILE A 124 11.47 -11.25 -10.26
C ILE A 124 11.44 -10.55 -11.62
N GLU A 125 11.51 -11.32 -12.70
CA GLU A 125 11.51 -10.86 -14.09
C GLU A 125 10.25 -10.04 -14.41
N LEU A 126 9.12 -10.36 -13.76
CA LEU A 126 7.85 -9.64 -13.89
C LEU A 126 7.90 -8.20 -13.37
N TYR A 127 8.83 -7.90 -12.46
CA TYR A 127 8.98 -6.58 -11.84
C TYR A 127 10.17 -5.79 -12.37
N THR A 128 11.13 -6.47 -13.00
CA THR A 128 12.41 -5.87 -13.41
C THR A 128 12.51 -5.65 -14.92
N HIS A 129 11.90 -6.54 -15.72
CA HIS A 129 12.05 -6.53 -17.18
C HIS A 129 10.71 -6.36 -17.91
N HIS A 130 9.62 -6.18 -17.17
CA HIS A 130 8.29 -6.13 -17.74
C HIS A 130 7.37 -5.15 -17.01
N ASN A 131 6.55 -4.43 -17.79
CA ASN A 131 5.76 -3.31 -17.27
C ASN A 131 4.36 -3.70 -16.79
N ALA A 132 3.93 -4.95 -16.97
CA ALA A 132 2.57 -5.35 -16.59
C ALA A 132 2.29 -5.13 -15.10
N MET A 133 3.13 -5.65 -14.21
CA MET A 133 2.92 -5.49 -12.77
C MET A 133 3.05 -4.03 -12.33
N ALA A 134 3.97 -3.27 -12.92
CA ALA A 134 4.07 -1.82 -12.70
C ALA A 134 2.76 -1.10 -13.08
N ARG A 135 2.17 -1.43 -14.24
CA ARG A 135 0.87 -0.89 -14.66
C ARG A 135 -0.27 -1.25 -13.70
N VAL A 136 -0.29 -2.49 -13.19
CA VAL A 136 -1.27 -2.91 -12.17
C VAL A 136 -1.12 -2.05 -10.93
N PHE A 137 0.11 -1.87 -10.42
CA PHE A 137 0.39 -1.10 -9.22
C PHE A 137 0.04 0.38 -9.38
N GLU A 138 0.50 1.03 -10.46
CA GLU A 138 0.14 2.41 -10.78
C GLU A 138 -1.38 2.59 -10.87
N ARG A 139 -2.09 1.61 -11.43
CA ARG A 139 -3.54 1.72 -11.60
C ARG A 139 -4.29 1.55 -10.28
N LEU A 140 -3.86 0.64 -9.42
CA LEU A 140 -4.38 0.46 -8.07
C LEU A 140 -4.12 1.69 -7.19
N GLU A 141 -2.97 2.36 -7.38
CA GLU A 141 -2.66 3.62 -6.72
C GLU A 141 -3.61 4.74 -7.17
N ARG A 142 -3.83 4.87 -8.49
CA ARG A 142 -4.76 5.89 -9.06
C ARG A 142 -6.21 5.69 -8.65
N GLU A 143 -6.66 4.46 -8.40
CA GLU A 143 -8.01 4.22 -7.83
C GLU A 143 -8.23 4.89 -6.47
N ARG A 144 -7.18 5.31 -5.77
CA ARG A 144 -7.30 5.98 -4.46
C ARG A 144 -7.31 7.49 -4.53
N TYR A 145 -7.27 8.11 -5.72
CA TYR A 145 -6.93 9.51 -5.89
C TYR A 145 -5.64 9.81 -5.13
N SER A 146 -4.51 9.46 -5.75
CA SER A 146 -3.22 9.86 -5.21
C SER A 146 -3.19 11.39 -5.03
N LEU A 147 -2.38 11.88 -4.09
CA LEU A 147 -2.14 13.33 -3.99
C LEU A 147 -1.66 13.87 -5.35
N ALA A 148 -0.93 13.08 -6.13
CA ALA A 148 -0.49 13.40 -7.48
C ALA A 148 -1.65 13.60 -8.48
N ASP A 149 -2.74 12.84 -8.38
CA ASP A 149 -3.94 13.04 -9.22
C ASP A 149 -4.70 14.32 -8.86
N LEU A 150 -4.74 14.66 -7.56
CA LEU A 150 -5.25 15.94 -7.06
C LEU A 150 -4.37 17.12 -7.50
N LEU A 151 -3.04 16.95 -7.46
CA LEU A 151 -2.07 17.93 -7.96
C LEU A 151 -2.26 18.16 -9.45
N LYS A 152 -2.38 17.11 -10.28
CA LYS A 152 -2.68 17.23 -11.72
C LYS A 152 -4.00 17.94 -11.99
N LYS A 153 -5.06 17.59 -11.25
CA LYS A 153 -6.38 18.25 -11.37
C LYS A 153 -6.34 19.74 -11.04
N HIS A 154 -5.38 20.16 -10.21
CA HIS A 154 -5.19 21.54 -9.79
C HIS A 154 -3.87 22.13 -10.30
N GLU A 155 -3.29 21.58 -11.36
CA GLU A 155 -1.98 21.97 -11.89
C GLU A 155 -1.89 23.48 -12.18
N THR A 156 -2.97 24.07 -12.68
CA THR A 156 -3.09 25.52 -12.94
C THR A 156 -3.02 26.40 -11.68
N LYS A 157 -3.11 25.81 -10.49
CA LYS A 157 -3.03 26.48 -9.19
C LYS A 157 -1.75 26.12 -8.42
N LEU A 158 -0.92 25.22 -8.95
CA LEU A 158 0.34 24.85 -8.33
C LEU A 158 1.40 25.92 -8.61
N HIS A 159 2.31 26.08 -7.66
CA HIS A 159 3.42 27.02 -7.79
C HIS A 159 4.57 26.46 -8.63
N PHE A 160 4.66 25.14 -8.76
CA PHE A 160 5.66 24.43 -9.55
C PHE A 160 4.99 23.41 -10.49
N ASN A 161 5.74 22.84 -11.42
CA ASN A 161 5.25 21.73 -12.24
C ASN A 161 5.08 20.47 -11.37
N VAL A 162 4.28 19.52 -11.85
CA VAL A 162 4.03 18.26 -11.12
C VAL A 162 5.33 17.50 -10.85
N ASP A 163 6.29 17.53 -11.79
CA ASP A 163 7.58 16.86 -11.67
C ASP A 163 8.38 17.32 -10.43
N TYR A 164 8.31 18.61 -10.08
CA TYR A 164 8.96 19.15 -8.88
C TYR A 164 8.39 18.55 -7.58
N TYR A 165 7.07 18.29 -7.53
CA TYR A 165 6.42 17.70 -6.37
C TYR A 165 6.57 16.17 -6.29
N THR A 166 6.83 15.50 -7.42
CA THR A 166 6.99 14.04 -7.47
C THR A 166 8.43 13.59 -7.25
N ASP A 167 9.41 14.39 -7.65
CA ASP A 167 10.83 14.01 -7.56
C ASP A 167 11.47 14.36 -6.19
N VAL A 168 10.67 14.87 -5.25
CA VAL A 168 11.08 15.29 -3.88
C VAL A 168 12.43 16.02 -3.90
N LEU A 169 12.52 17.06 -4.72
CA LEU A 169 13.74 17.88 -4.85
C LEU A 169 13.72 19.00 -3.80
N ASP A 170 14.76 19.05 -2.97
CA ASP A 170 15.07 20.05 -1.92
C ASP A 170 13.84 20.83 -1.41
N LEU A 171 13.26 20.36 -0.29
CA LEU A 171 12.04 20.93 0.28
C LEU A 171 12.27 22.35 0.84
N LYS A 172 13.50 22.86 0.89
CA LYS A 172 13.75 24.27 1.23
C LYS A 172 13.05 25.24 0.29
N TYR A 173 13.00 24.94 -1.01
CA TYR A 173 12.32 25.81 -1.98
C TYR A 173 10.81 25.86 -1.74
N LEU A 174 10.22 24.77 -1.25
CA LEU A 174 8.82 24.74 -0.83
C LEU A 174 8.61 25.54 0.46
N LEU A 175 9.53 25.42 1.42
CA LEU A 175 9.50 26.14 2.68
C LEU A 175 9.58 27.66 2.47
N ASP A 176 10.50 28.12 1.62
CA ASP A 176 10.67 29.54 1.27
C ASP A 176 9.39 30.11 0.61
N LYS A 177 8.68 29.30 -0.19
CA LYS A 177 7.39 29.71 -0.78
C LYS A 177 6.23 29.72 0.19
N LEU A 178 6.20 28.84 1.17
CA LEU A 178 5.21 28.91 2.25
C LEU A 178 5.42 30.17 3.08
N ASP A 179 6.65 30.67 3.19
CA ASP A 179 6.93 31.94 3.85
C ASP A 179 6.52 33.18 3.03
N ASP A 180 6.30 33.07 1.73
CA ASP A 180 5.77 34.19 0.93
C ASP A 180 4.32 34.54 1.31
N ASP A 181 3.54 33.58 1.85
CA ASP A 181 2.20 33.82 2.37
C ASP A 181 2.24 34.31 3.84
N PRO A 182 1.76 35.54 4.14
CA PRO A 182 1.73 36.09 5.50
C PRO A 182 1.00 35.21 6.53
N ALA A 183 0.01 34.43 6.10
CA ALA A 183 -0.73 33.51 6.97
C ALA A 183 0.05 32.23 7.30
N MET A 184 0.98 31.83 6.42
CA MET A 184 1.77 30.60 6.55
C MET A 184 3.16 30.85 7.14
N ARG A 185 3.74 32.05 6.94
CA ARG A 185 5.03 32.47 7.51
C ARG A 185 5.12 32.29 9.03
N LYS A 186 4.02 32.48 9.76
CA LYS A 186 3.99 32.25 11.22
C LYS A 186 4.21 30.79 11.62
N TYR A 187 4.03 29.84 10.69
CA TYR A 187 4.24 28.41 10.87
C TYR A 187 5.59 27.93 10.33
N HIS A 188 6.50 28.82 9.95
CA HIS A 188 7.82 28.48 9.40
C HIS A 188 8.52 27.34 10.16
N LYS A 189 8.59 27.43 11.50
CA LYS A 189 9.23 26.41 12.34
C LYS A 189 8.56 25.04 12.23
N LEU A 190 7.24 25.01 12.11
CA LEU A 190 6.48 23.76 11.94
C LEU A 190 6.71 23.19 10.54
N ASN A 191 6.63 24.04 9.50
CA ASN A 191 6.85 23.63 8.12
C ASN A 191 8.27 23.10 7.91
N ALA A 192 9.28 23.74 8.52
CA ALA A 192 10.68 23.30 8.50
C ALA A 192 10.86 21.93 9.18
N ALA A 193 10.20 21.70 10.32
CA ALA A 193 10.24 20.41 11.01
C ALA A 193 9.60 19.28 10.19
N ILE A 194 8.52 19.59 9.44
CA ILE A 194 7.89 18.64 8.51
C ILE A 194 8.83 18.34 7.33
N CYS A 195 9.49 19.35 6.76
CA CYS A 195 10.46 19.16 5.67
C CYS A 195 11.64 18.28 6.11
N SER A 196 12.23 18.58 7.27
CA SER A 196 13.29 17.75 7.86
C SER A 196 12.81 16.33 8.15
N MET A 197 11.59 16.12 8.67
CA MET A 197 11.06 14.77 8.86
C MET A 197 10.99 13.98 7.54
N VAL A 198 10.60 14.60 6.44
CA VAL A 198 10.50 13.94 5.13
C VAL A 198 11.87 13.66 4.52
N GLU A 199 12.85 14.56 4.70
CA GLU A 199 14.22 14.39 4.22
C GLU A 199 15.05 13.42 5.09
N ASP A 200 14.82 13.41 6.41
CA ASP A 200 15.62 12.69 7.40
C ASP A 200 15.06 11.30 7.78
N TYR A 201 13.76 11.04 7.60
CA TYR A 201 13.22 9.68 7.79
C TYR A 201 13.38 8.86 6.53
N ALA A 202 14.23 7.84 6.62
CA ALA A 202 14.35 6.79 5.62
C ALA A 202 12.96 6.26 5.22
N LEU A 203 12.56 6.52 3.98
CA LEU A 203 11.35 6.00 3.34
C LEU A 203 11.31 4.45 3.31
N VAL A 204 12.42 3.82 3.71
CA VAL A 204 12.60 2.38 3.82
C VAL A 204 12.96 2.05 5.27
N SER A 205 12.09 1.30 5.94
CA SER A 205 12.36 0.72 7.26
C SER A 205 12.28 -0.81 7.17
N PHE A 206 13.28 -1.50 7.71
CA PHE A 206 13.30 -2.96 7.76
C PHE A 206 12.63 -3.43 9.05
N GLN A 207 11.63 -4.30 8.98
CA GLN A 207 10.96 -4.90 10.14
C GLN A 207 11.17 -6.41 10.10
N LEU A 208 11.54 -7.00 11.24
CA LEU A 208 11.58 -8.44 11.37
C LEU A 208 10.15 -8.98 11.57
N LEU A 209 9.86 -10.08 10.90
CA LEU A 209 8.54 -10.69 10.86
C LEU A 209 8.65 -12.17 11.23
N ASP A 210 7.94 -12.55 12.27
CA ASP A 210 7.53 -13.92 12.53
C ASP A 210 6.01 -13.99 12.50
N VAL A 211 5.48 -14.71 11.50
CA VAL A 211 4.03 -14.86 11.30
C VAL A 211 3.35 -15.69 12.39
N PHE A 212 4.11 -16.43 13.19
CA PHE A 212 3.61 -17.22 14.31
C PHE A 212 3.65 -16.44 15.64
N SER A 213 4.33 -15.30 15.68
CA SER A 213 4.40 -14.43 16.85
C SER A 213 3.36 -13.32 16.78
N THR A 214 2.39 -13.34 17.71
CA THR A 214 1.36 -12.31 17.82
C THR A 214 1.95 -10.92 18.01
N ASP A 215 3.03 -10.78 18.80
CA ASP A 215 3.70 -9.50 19.05
C ASP A 215 4.36 -8.95 17.77
N SER A 216 5.07 -9.82 17.02
CA SER A 216 5.67 -9.45 15.73
C SER A 216 4.60 -9.01 14.73
N MET A 217 3.48 -9.74 14.64
CA MET A 217 2.35 -9.40 13.77
C MET A 217 1.67 -8.09 14.16
N LEU A 218 1.46 -7.83 15.46
CA LEU A 218 0.90 -6.57 15.97
C LEU A 218 1.78 -5.38 15.61
N ARG A 219 3.09 -5.52 15.80
CA ARG A 219 4.07 -4.46 15.52
C ARG A 219 4.17 -4.16 14.03
N LEU A 220 4.29 -5.18 13.19
CA LEU A 220 4.29 -5.00 11.73
C LEU A 220 2.99 -4.32 11.27
N ARG A 221 1.83 -4.77 11.78
CA ARG A 221 0.52 -4.15 11.47
C ARG A 221 0.49 -2.67 11.88
N ASN A 222 1.03 -2.31 13.04
CA ASN A 222 1.08 -0.92 13.47
C ASN A 222 1.92 -0.05 12.53
N HIS A 223 3.07 -0.55 12.08
CA HIS A 223 3.91 0.13 11.09
C HIS A 223 3.18 0.29 9.75
N ILE A 224 2.55 -0.78 9.24
CA ILE A 224 1.83 -0.76 7.97
C ILE A 224 0.65 0.21 8.01
N ASP A 225 -0.14 0.17 9.08
CA ASP A 225 -1.32 1.03 9.21
C ASP A 225 -0.95 2.51 9.36
N LYS A 226 0.17 2.80 10.03
CA LYS A 226 0.71 4.15 10.11
C LYS A 226 1.17 4.62 8.74
N ALA A 227 1.85 3.76 7.98
CA ALA A 227 2.35 4.07 6.63
C ALA A 227 1.21 4.27 5.61
N ASN A 228 0.16 3.44 5.66
CA ASN A 228 -0.96 3.51 4.72
C ASN A 228 -2.11 4.42 5.18
N GLY A 229 -2.03 4.99 6.38
CA GLY A 229 -3.01 5.91 6.95
C GLY A 229 -4.29 5.26 7.51
N TYR A 230 -4.36 3.93 7.63
CA TYR A 230 -5.52 3.20 8.19
C TYR A 230 -5.88 3.69 9.60
N VAL A 231 -4.86 4.05 10.41
CA VAL A 231 -5.01 4.58 11.79
C VAL A 231 -5.97 5.78 11.87
N TYR A 232 -6.09 6.58 10.81
CA TYR A 232 -6.78 7.87 10.87
C TYR A 232 -8.26 7.82 10.46
N LYS A 233 -8.77 6.69 9.95
CA LYS A 233 -10.13 6.64 9.36
C LYS A 233 -10.92 5.35 9.55
N ALA A 234 -10.32 4.26 10.03
CA ALA A 234 -11.10 3.06 10.33
C ALA A 234 -11.96 3.30 11.58
N GLY A 235 -13.27 3.05 11.51
CA GLY A 235 -14.20 3.15 12.63
C GLY A 235 -13.97 2.14 13.77
N GLU A 236 -12.72 1.68 13.95
CA GLU A 236 -12.24 1.02 15.16
C GLU A 236 -12.09 2.10 16.26
N GLU A 237 -12.50 1.82 17.50
CA GLU A 237 -12.63 2.80 18.58
C GLU A 237 -11.50 3.86 18.60
N GLN A 238 -11.86 5.08 18.21
CA GLN A 238 -11.00 6.26 18.25
C GLN A 238 -10.82 6.71 19.69
N THR A 239 -10.01 6.00 20.47
CA THR A 239 -9.52 6.56 21.72
C THR A 239 -8.37 7.51 21.43
N VAL A 240 -8.39 8.70 22.01
CA VAL A 240 -7.31 9.70 21.90
C VAL A 240 -5.93 9.09 22.24
N ASN A 241 -5.92 8.05 23.08
CA ASN A 241 -4.75 7.25 23.43
C ASN A 241 -4.16 6.45 22.26
N SER A 242 -4.95 5.91 21.32
CA SER A 242 -4.43 5.15 20.17
C SER A 242 -3.77 6.07 19.14
N LEU A 243 -4.33 7.26 18.92
CA LEU A 243 -3.72 8.33 18.11
C LEU A 243 -2.42 8.86 18.72
N LEU A 244 -2.38 9.07 20.04
CA LEU A 244 -1.17 9.47 20.78
C LEU A 244 -0.10 8.36 20.74
N ALA A 245 -0.46 7.10 20.94
CA ALA A 245 0.49 5.97 20.87
C ALA A 245 1.14 5.86 19.48
N CYS A 246 0.38 6.08 18.39
CA CYS A 246 0.92 6.07 17.02
C CYS A 246 1.85 7.25 16.73
N ALA A 247 1.59 8.43 17.33
CA ALA A 247 2.43 9.62 17.20
C ALA A 247 3.72 9.54 18.02
N VAL A 248 3.72 8.79 19.12
CA VAL A 248 4.85 8.66 20.06
C VAL A 248 5.83 7.54 19.67
N GLY A 249 5.50 6.72 18.68
CA GLY A 249 6.30 5.55 18.26
C GLY A 249 7.56 5.87 17.44
N ALA A 250 8.51 6.63 17.99
CA ALA A 250 9.92 6.45 17.65
C ALA A 250 10.48 5.42 18.64
N GLU A 251 10.31 4.13 18.33
CA GLU A 251 11.02 3.08 19.08
C GLU A 251 12.52 3.29 18.88
N THR A 252 13.25 3.39 19.99
CA THR A 252 14.71 3.51 19.94
C THR A 252 15.33 2.21 19.41
N GLU A 253 16.49 2.29 18.74
CA GLU A 253 17.21 1.09 18.26
C GLU A 253 17.44 0.05 19.37
N ALA A 254 17.61 0.49 20.62
CA ALA A 254 17.77 -0.41 21.77
C ALA A 254 16.52 -1.26 22.03
N ALA A 255 15.32 -0.67 21.97
CA ALA A 255 14.05 -1.40 22.13
C ALA A 255 13.84 -2.40 20.99
N ARG A 256 14.22 -2.03 19.75
CA ARG A 256 14.19 -2.94 18.61
C ARG A 256 15.19 -4.10 18.76
N MET A 257 16.38 -3.86 19.30
CA MET A 257 17.39 -4.91 19.47
C MET A 257 16.96 -5.97 20.50
N GLU A 258 16.28 -5.55 21.56
CA GLU A 258 15.75 -6.42 22.62
C GLU A 258 14.54 -7.24 22.15
N HIS A 259 13.62 -6.63 21.41
CA HIS A 259 12.39 -7.30 20.94
C HIS A 259 12.54 -8.05 19.61
N ASP A 260 13.45 -7.62 18.72
CA ASP A 260 13.47 -8.08 17.32
C ASP A 260 14.62 -9.03 17.04
N VAL A 261 15.75 -8.86 17.73
CA VAL A 261 17.00 -9.55 17.39
C VAL A 261 17.32 -10.63 18.41
N GLN A 262 17.23 -10.32 19.71
CA GLN A 262 17.53 -11.28 20.78
C GLN A 262 16.73 -12.59 20.72
N PRO A 263 15.42 -12.61 20.39
CA PRO A 263 14.66 -13.85 20.31
C PRO A 263 15.14 -14.86 19.25
N TYR A 264 15.99 -14.43 18.30
CA TYR A 264 16.49 -15.27 17.20
C TYR A 264 18.02 -15.47 17.25
N MET A 265 18.68 -15.01 18.32
CA MET A 265 20.14 -15.07 18.49
C MET A 265 20.60 -16.21 19.42
N GLU A 266 19.70 -17.09 19.84
CA GLU A 266 19.98 -18.29 20.65
C GLU A 266 20.27 -19.54 19.79
#